data_AF-A0A242MBN3-F1
#
_entry.id   AF-A0A242MBN3-F1
#
_cell.length_a   1.000
_cell.length_b   1.000
_cell.length_c   1.000
_cell.angle_alpha   90.00
_cell.angle_beta   90.00
_cell.angle_gamma   90.00
#
_symmetry.space_group_name_H-M   'P 1'
#
loop_
_entity.id
_entity.type
_entity.pdbx_description
1 polymer ?
#
loop_
_entity_poly.entity_id
_entity_poly.type
_entity_poly.pdbx_seq_one_letter_code
_entity_poly.pdbx_strand_id
1 'polypeptide(L)' 'MHSLLAATPEGLPLGLLGMKTWVCAQEEAGKGRHRKARPIAEKEIIKWIEGIKHLAALTTRCAETRFFCGATTC' A
#
# COMPACT_ATOMS: atom_id res chain seq x y z
N MET A 1 4.14 -8.58 2.74
CA MET A 1 2.86 -8.11 3.29
C MET A 1 2.90 -6.58 3.34
N HIS A 2 1.81 -5.87 3.04
CA HIS A 2 1.73 -4.41 3.12
C HIS A 2 0.47 -4.03 3.88
N SER A 3 0.63 -3.32 5.00
CA SER A 3 -0.46 -2.82 5.84
C SER A 3 -0.64 -1.31 5.67
N LEU A 4 -1.86 -0.84 5.89
CA LEU A 4 -2.22 0.57 6.07
C LEU A 4 -2.57 0.77 7.54
N LEU A 5 -1.71 1.48 8.27
CA LEU A 5 -1.91 1.80 9.68
C LEU A 5 -2.40 3.24 9.80
N ALA A 6 -3.50 3.46 10.50
CA ALA A 6 -3.92 4.78 10.93
C ALA A 6 -3.21 5.13 12.24
N ALA A 7 -2.70 6.36 12.32
CA ALA A 7 -2.14 6.92 13.54
C ALA A 7 -2.45 8.42 13.63
N THR A 8 -2.42 8.97 14.84
CA THR A 8 -2.48 10.43 15.04
C THR A 8 -1.13 11.08 14.66
N PRO A 9 -1.08 12.41 14.46
CA PRO A 9 0.17 13.13 14.18
C PRO A 9 1.24 12.93 15.27
N GLU A 10 0.82 12.69 16.50
CA GLU A 10 1.68 12.43 17.67
C GLU A 10 2.19 10.97 17.71
N GLY A 11 1.75 10.13 16.77
CA GLY A 11 2.19 8.74 16.64
C GLY A 11 1.34 7.71 17.38
N LEU A 12 0.16 8.09 17.91
CA LEU A 12 -0.75 7.13 18.55
C LEU A 12 -1.42 6.24 17.48
N PRO A 13 -1.25 4.90 17.50
CA PRO A 13 -1.88 4.03 16.52
C PRO A 13 -3.39 3.93 16.78
N LEU A 14 -4.18 4.22 15.75
CA LEU A 14 -5.65 4.12 15.75
C LEU A 14 -6.15 2.77 15.21
N GLY A 15 -5.28 2.02 14.53
CA GLY A 15 -5.57 0.66 14.06
C GLY A 15 -5.31 0.47 12.56
N LEU A 16 -5.56 -0.76 12.10
CA LEU A 16 -5.35 -1.14 10.69
C LEU A 16 -6.55 -0.75 9.83
N LEU A 17 -6.30 0.04 8.79
CA LEU A 17 -7.30 0.39 7.78
C LEU A 17 -7.40 -0.66 6.67
N GLY A 18 -6.34 -1.43 6.46
CA GLY A 18 -6.32 -2.50 5.48
C GLY A 18 -4.98 -3.21 5.41
N MET A 19 -4.99 -4.39 4.82
CA MET A 19 -3.79 -5.18 4.62
C MET A 19 -3.88 -5.93 3.29
N LYS A 20 -2.81 -5.87 2.51
CA LYS A 20 -2.63 -6.68 1.31
C LYS A 20 -1.48 -7.64 1.50
N THR A 21 -1.77 -8.92 1.37
CA THR A 21 -0.76 -9.98 1.28
C THR A 21 -0.47 -10.28 -0.18
N TRP A 22 0.78 -10.65 -0.46
CA TRP A 22 1.23 -11.03 -1.78
C TRP A 22 2.29 -12.10 -1.58
N VAL A 23 2.15 -13.21 -2.29
CA VAL A 23 3.16 -14.26 -2.38
C VAL A 23 3.78 -14.18 -3.77
N CYS A 24 5.06 -13.85 -3.87
CA CYS A 24 5.76 -13.94 -5.15
C CYS A 24 6.00 -15.40 -5.45
N ALA A 25 5.56 -15.88 -6.61
CA ALA A 25 5.89 -17.22 -7.07
C ALA A 25 7.43 -17.38 -7.11
N GLN A 26 7.92 -18.53 -6.66
CA GLN A 26 9.37 -18.79 -6.56
C GLN A 26 10.08 -18.65 -7.91
N GLU A 27 9.38 -18.96 -9.00
CA GLU A 27 9.85 -18.79 -10.38
C GLU A 27 10.06 -17.33 -10.79
N GLU A 28 9.42 -16.39 -10.09
CA GLU A 28 9.53 -14.95 -10.35
C GLU A 28 10.68 -14.28 -9.56
N ALA A 29 11.30 -15.02 -8.62
CA ALA A 29 12.47 -14.56 -7.90
C ALA A 29 13.67 -14.40 -8.86
N GLY A 30 14.31 -13.23 -8.86
CA GLY A 30 15.50 -12.95 -9.68
C GLY A 30 15.22 -12.43 -11.10
N LYS A 31 13.96 -12.42 -11.58
CA LYS A 31 13.58 -11.88 -12.91
C LYS A 31 13.55 -10.34 -12.98
N GLY A 32 14.41 -9.65 -12.23
CA GLY A 32 14.48 -8.19 -12.17
C GLY A 32 14.76 -7.53 -13.53
N ARG A 33 15.39 -8.28 -14.46
CA ARG A 33 15.76 -7.82 -15.81
C ARG A 33 14.55 -7.43 -16.68
N HIS A 34 13.38 -8.00 -16.42
CA HIS A 34 12.13 -7.67 -17.12
C HIS A 34 11.20 -6.73 -16.34
N ARG A 35 11.63 -6.21 -15.18
CA ARG A 35 10.79 -5.38 -14.29
C ARG A 35 10.19 -4.16 -15.00
N LYS A 36 10.90 -3.56 -15.96
CA LYS A 36 10.40 -2.40 -16.73
C LYS A 36 9.25 -2.77 -17.67
N ALA A 37 9.36 -3.93 -18.35
CA ALA A 37 8.43 -4.38 -19.37
C ALA A 37 7.12 -4.99 -18.82
N ARG A 38 7.10 -5.37 -17.54
CA ARG A 38 5.90 -5.94 -16.91
C ARG A 38 4.75 -4.93 -16.83
N PRO A 39 3.49 -5.37 -16.94
CA PRO A 39 2.33 -4.58 -16.56
C PRO A 39 2.45 -4.06 -15.12
N ILE A 40 1.88 -2.89 -14.84
CA ILE A 40 1.94 -2.31 -13.49
C ILE A 40 1.27 -3.19 -12.44
N ALA A 41 0.23 -3.94 -12.83
CA ALA A 41 -0.51 -4.86 -11.97
C ALA A 41 0.37 -6.01 -11.41
N GLU A 42 1.45 -6.36 -12.10
CA GLU A 42 2.39 -7.41 -11.68
C GLU A 42 3.57 -6.88 -10.86
N LYS A 43 3.69 -5.56 -10.74
CA LYS A 43 4.78 -4.92 -10.00
C LYS A 43 4.38 -4.76 -8.54
N GLU A 44 5.35 -4.89 -7.65
CA GLU A 44 5.12 -4.66 -6.21
C GLU A 44 4.55 -3.27 -5.89
N ILE A 45 4.85 -2.27 -6.72
CA ILE A 45 4.32 -0.89 -6.54
C ILE A 45 2.78 -0.83 -6.59
N ILE A 46 2.10 -1.82 -7.19
CA ILE A 46 0.63 -1.83 -7.24
C ILE A 46 0.02 -1.89 -5.83
N LYS A 47 0.73 -2.46 -4.84
CA LYS A 47 0.28 -2.49 -3.43
C LYS A 47 0.02 -1.08 -2.90
N TRP A 48 0.87 -0.11 -3.27
CA TRP A 48 0.71 1.30 -2.89
C TRP A 48 -0.49 1.95 -3.57
N ILE A 49 -0.64 1.73 -4.88
CA ILE A 49 -1.74 2.28 -5.67
C ILE A 49 -3.08 1.79 -5.13
N GLU A 50 -3.19 0.49 -4.84
CA GLU A 50 -4.38 -0.09 -4.24
C GLU A 50 -4.63 0.41 -2.82
N GLY A 51 -3.59 0.59 -2.02
CA GLY A 51 -3.71 1.18 -0.70
C GLY A 51 -4.29 2.60 -0.75
N ILE A 52 -3.82 3.43 -1.67
CA ILE A 52 -4.35 4.79 -1.90
C ILE A 52 -5.80 4.74 -2.35
N LYS A 53 -6.16 3.85 -3.28
CA LYS A 53 -7.57 3.66 -3.70
C LYS A 53 -8.47 3.28 -2.52
N HIS A 54 -7.97 2.42 -1.63
CA HIS A 54 -8.71 2.03 -0.42
C HIS A 54 -8.91 3.23 0.52
N LEU A 55 -7.87 4.04 0.74
CA LEU A 55 -7.98 5.27 1.54
C LEU A 55 -8.96 6.28 0.91
N ALA A 56 -8.93 6.44 -0.42
CA ALA A 56 -9.83 7.33 -1.15
C ALA A 56 -11.31 6.93 -1.00
N ALA A 57 -11.62 5.65 -0.79
CA ALA A 57 -12.99 5.23 -0.46
C ALA A 57 -13.40 5.66 0.96
N LEU A 58 -12.45 5.71 1.90
CA LEU A 58 -12.70 6.09 3.30
C LEU A 58 -12.97 7.59 3.48
N THR A 59 -12.44 8.45 2.60
CA THR A 59 -12.66 9.91 2.68
C THR A 59 -14.15 10.27 2.60
N THR A 60 -14.95 9.48 1.88
CA THR A 60 -16.41 9.67 1.80
C THR A 60 -17.12 9.50 3.15
N ARG A 61 -16.56 8.69 4.05
CA ARG A 61 -17.12 8.39 5.38
C ARG A 61 -16.49 9.22 6.49
N CYS A 62 -15.31 9.78 6.23
CA CYS A 62 -14.51 10.52 7.21
C CYS A 62 -14.18 11.92 6.67
N ALA A 63 -15.20 12.74 6.42
CA ALA A 63 -15.05 14.04 5.76
C ALA A 63 -14.14 15.02 6.54
N GLU A 64 -14.09 14.90 7.87
CA GLU A 64 -13.25 15.73 8.73
C GLU A 64 -11.83 15.17 8.93
N THR A 65 -11.55 13.95 8.44
CA THR A 65 -10.27 13.28 8.60
C THR A 65 -9.41 13.42 7.35
N ARG A 66 -8.23 14.03 7.50
CA ARG A 66 -7.23 14.10 6.43
C ARG A 66 -6.30 12.90 6.52
N PHE A 67 -6.33 12.03 5.50
CA PHE A 67 -5.41 10.91 5.40
C PHE A 67 -4.10 11.33 4.71
N PHE A 68 -2.96 10.93 5.28
CA PHE A 68 -1.64 11.07 4.67
C PHE A 68 -1.05 9.68 4.42
N CYS A 69 -0.67 9.39 3.17
CA CYS A 69 -0.02 8.13 2.81
C CYS A 69 1.47 8.41 2.60
N GLY A 70 2.30 8.02 3.57
CA GLY A 70 3.75 8.11 3.50
C GLY A 70 4.39 6.74 3.32
N ALA A 71 5.41 6.66 2.49
CA ALA A 71 6.31 5.52 2.41
C ALA A 71 7.63 5.90 3.06
N THR A 72 7.97 5.28 4.19
CA THR A 72 9.31 5.39 4.75
C THR A 72 10.19 4.40 4.01
N THR A 73 11.11 4.89 3.17
CA THR A 73 12.22 4.06 2.69
C THR A 73 13.11 3.73 3.89
N CYS A 74 13.16 2.44 4.26
CA CYS A 74 14.22 1.91 5.09
C CYS A 74 15.55 1.92 4.33
#